data_AF-A0A381SV22-F1
#
_entry.id   AF-A0A381SV22-F1
#
_cell.length_a   1.000
_cell.length_b   1.000
_cell.length_c   1.000
_cell.angle_alpha   90.00
_cell.angle_beta   90.00
_cell.angle_gamma   90.00
#
_symmetry.space_group_name_H-M   'P 1'
#
loop_
_entity.id
_entity.type
_entity.pdbx_description
1 polymer ?
#
loop_
_entity_poly.entity_id
_entity_poly.type
_entity_poly.pdbx_seq_one_letter_code
_entity_poly.pdbx_strand_id
1 'polypeptide(L)'
;MVDQLKRPTQHPEIYWFSEQPYGHVGEEDLKKYDSGRLGFPNSYFDPEKASVLYNQYHEQYQLADEVGFDGIMSNEHHASYWCMKPAVNLDAAVISKLTKNVKIAILGNVISVGDPIRMAEEI
;
A
#
# COMPACT_ATOMS: atom_id res chain seq x y z
N MET A 1 24.12 -28.86 4.69
CA MET A 1 24.38 -27.68 5.54
C MET A 1 23.46 -26.48 5.25
N VAL A 2 22.47 -26.61 4.34
CA VAL A 2 21.57 -25.50 3.94
C VAL A 2 20.22 -25.54 4.69
N ASP A 3 19.85 -26.68 5.29
CA ASP A 3 18.59 -26.81 6.07
C ASP A 3 18.60 -26.11 7.43
N GLN A 4 19.77 -25.66 7.92
CA GLN A 4 19.91 -25.01 9.24
C GLN A 4 19.61 -23.50 9.22
N LEU A 5 19.31 -22.93 8.04
CA LEU A 5 18.94 -21.53 7.87
C LEU A 5 17.44 -21.33 7.57
N LYS A 6 16.64 -22.40 7.61
CA LYS A 6 15.19 -22.28 7.46
C LYS A 6 14.64 -21.53 8.68
N ARG A 7 13.99 -20.38 8.44
CA ARG A 7 13.32 -19.62 9.49
C ARG A 7 12.38 -20.55 10.27
N PRO A 8 12.31 -20.45 11.61
CA PRO A 8 11.42 -21.30 12.39
C PRO A 8 9.96 -21.07 11.94
N THR A 9 9.23 -22.15 11.70
CA THR A 9 7.82 -22.11 11.25
C THR A 9 6.82 -21.89 12.40
N GLN A 10 7.31 -21.67 13.62
CA GLN A 10 6.51 -21.51 14.84
C GLN A 10 6.62 -20.11 15.45
N HIS A 11 6.56 -19.07 14.63
CA HIS A 11 6.45 -17.69 15.10
C HIS A 11 5.29 -16.98 14.39
N PRO A 12 4.61 -16.02 15.06
CA PRO A 12 3.61 -15.20 14.40
C PRO A 12 4.29 -14.41 13.28
N GLU A 13 3.70 -14.43 12.08
CA GLU A 13 4.19 -13.63 10.98
C GLU A 13 3.85 -12.15 11.23
N ILE A 14 4.85 -11.28 11.10
CA ILE A 14 4.70 -9.84 11.29
C ILE A 14 4.74 -9.15 9.94
N TYR A 15 3.65 -8.45 9.60
CA TYR A 15 3.53 -7.71 8.36
C TYR A 15 3.57 -6.21 8.60
N TRP A 16 4.32 -5.50 7.76
CA TRP A 16 4.26 -4.04 7.69
C TRP A 16 3.05 -3.60 6.88
N PHE A 17 2.33 -2.58 7.35
CA PHE A 17 1.17 -2.03 6.67
C PHE A 17 1.15 -0.50 6.78
N SER A 18 0.85 0.14 5.66
CA SER A 18 0.55 1.58 5.60
C SER A 18 -0.52 1.82 4.56
N GLU A 19 -1.48 2.69 4.88
CA GLU A 19 -2.49 3.18 3.93
C GLU A 19 -1.88 4.09 2.85
N GLN A 20 -0.64 4.56 3.02
CA GLN A 20 -0.04 5.62 2.19
C GLN A 20 -0.92 6.89 2.13
N PRO A 21 -1.20 7.56 3.27
CA PRO A 21 -2.02 8.76 3.26
C PRO A 21 -1.37 9.90 2.50
N TYR A 22 -2.21 10.72 1.85
CA TYR A 22 -1.79 12.03 1.40
C TYR A 22 -1.74 12.99 2.60
N GLY A 23 -0.60 13.01 3.29
CA GLY A 23 -0.41 13.71 4.57
C GLY A 23 -0.44 15.24 4.52
N HIS A 24 -0.77 15.84 3.38
CA HIS A 24 -0.89 17.30 3.21
C HIS A 24 -2.32 17.82 3.31
N VAL A 25 -3.27 16.96 3.66
CA VAL A 25 -4.65 17.35 4.00
C VAL A 25 -4.75 17.52 5.51
N GLY A 26 -5.13 18.73 5.94
CA GLY A 26 -5.34 19.05 7.35
C GLY A 26 -6.80 18.93 7.79
N GLU A 27 -7.04 18.94 9.10
CA GLU A 27 -8.39 18.92 9.66
C GLU A 27 -9.25 20.10 9.18
N GLU A 28 -8.66 21.29 9.03
CA GLU A 28 -9.37 22.48 8.56
C GLU A 28 -9.88 22.35 7.12
N ASP A 29 -9.22 21.52 6.30
CA ASP A 29 -9.70 21.22 4.94
C ASP A 29 -10.88 20.26 4.97
N LEU A 30 -10.85 19.29 5.89
CA LEU A 30 -11.88 18.26 6.02
C LEU A 30 -13.18 18.82 6.62
N LYS A 31 -13.11 19.75 7.58
CA LYS A 31 -14.28 20.37 8.23
C LYS A 31 -15.25 21.05 7.28
N LYS A 32 -14.81 21.36 6.04
CA LYS A 32 -15.64 21.97 4.98
C LYS A 32 -16.58 20.98 4.28
N TYR A 33 -16.44 19.68 4.57
CA TYR A 33 -17.18 18.60 3.93
C TYR A 33 -17.77 17.65 4.97
N ASP A 34 -18.95 17.09 4.68
CA ASP A 34 -19.62 16.14 5.57
C ASP A 34 -18.81 14.85 5.80
N SER A 35 -17.93 14.51 4.85
CA SER A 35 -17.06 13.35 4.96
C SER A 35 -15.79 13.54 4.14
N GLY A 36 -14.66 13.05 4.69
CA GLY A 36 -13.43 12.84 3.94
C GLY A 36 -13.54 11.75 2.87
N ARG A 37 -14.60 10.92 2.92
CA ARG A 37 -14.90 9.86 1.94
C ARG A 37 -15.90 10.38 0.92
N LEU A 38 -15.67 10.13 -0.37
CA LEU A 38 -16.57 10.46 -1.49
C LEU A 38 -16.85 11.96 -1.72
N GLY A 39 -17.01 12.77 -0.66
CA GLY A 39 -17.33 14.20 -0.73
C GLY A 39 -16.11 15.13 -0.75
N PHE A 40 -14.93 14.63 -0.36
CA PHE A 40 -13.70 15.43 -0.36
C PHE A 40 -13.08 15.50 -1.76
N PRO A 41 -12.89 16.69 -2.34
CA PRO A 41 -12.47 16.83 -3.73
C PRO A 41 -10.97 16.59 -3.91
N ASN A 42 -10.60 16.08 -5.08
CA ASN A 42 -9.20 15.87 -5.46
C ASN A 42 -8.42 17.18 -5.71
N SER A 43 -9.07 18.36 -5.67
CA SER A 43 -8.40 19.65 -5.82
C SER A 43 -7.37 19.93 -4.72
N TYR A 44 -7.42 19.21 -3.61
CA TYR A 44 -6.42 19.26 -2.54
C TYR A 44 -5.19 18.36 -2.81
N PHE A 45 -5.21 17.55 -3.87
CA PHE A 45 -4.10 16.67 -4.21
C PHE A 45 -3.07 17.39 -5.09
N ASP A 46 -1.90 17.64 -4.53
CA ASP A 46 -0.73 18.15 -5.24
C ASP A 46 0.17 16.98 -5.69
N PRO A 47 0.32 16.74 -7.01
CA PRO A 47 1.07 15.60 -7.53
C PRO A 47 2.58 15.68 -7.24
N GLU A 48 3.17 16.88 -7.10
CA GLU A 48 4.59 17.01 -6.78
C GLU A 48 4.85 16.56 -5.34
N LYS A 49 3.99 16.97 -4.41
CA LYS A 49 4.04 16.50 -3.01
C LYS A 49 3.73 15.01 -2.90
N ALA A 50 2.76 14.52 -3.66
CA ALA A 50 2.43 13.10 -3.68
C ALA A 50 3.60 12.25 -4.20
N SER A 51 4.34 12.72 -5.20
CA SER A 51 5.54 12.04 -5.69
C SER A 51 6.59 11.86 -4.59
N VAL A 52 6.81 12.90 -3.77
CA VAL A 52 7.72 12.78 -2.61
C VAL A 52 7.21 11.75 -1.61
N LEU A 53 5.92 11.79 -1.26
CA LEU A 53 5.31 10.83 -0.34
C LEU A 53 5.40 9.39 -0.85
N TYR A 54 5.11 9.12 -2.13
CA TYR A 54 5.24 7.78 -2.72
C TYR A 54 6.64 7.23 -2.57
N ASN A 55 7.67 8.03 -2.87
CA ASN A 55 9.06 7.59 -2.70
C ASN A 55 9.39 7.31 -1.24
N GLN A 56 8.90 8.10 -0.29
CA GLN A 56 9.06 7.83 1.14
C GLN A 56 8.37 6.51 1.56
N TYR A 57 7.20 6.18 1.00
CA TYR A 57 6.55 4.89 1.27
C TYR A 57 7.30 3.72 0.62
N HIS A 58 7.87 3.91 -0.56
CA HIS A 58 8.74 2.92 -1.21
C HIS A 58 10.00 2.64 -0.38
N GLU A 59 10.63 3.67 0.17
CA GLU A 59 11.75 3.54 1.11
C GLU A 59 11.35 2.73 2.35
N GLN A 60 10.14 2.94 2.88
CA GLN A 60 9.62 2.13 4.00
C GLN A 60 9.45 0.65 3.60
N TYR A 61 9.02 0.35 2.38
CA TYR A 61 8.92 -1.02 1.90
C TYR A 61 10.28 -1.72 1.82
N GLN A 62 11.29 -1.02 1.29
CA GLN A 62 12.67 -1.52 1.27
C GLN A 62 13.19 -1.76 2.69
N LEU A 63 12.96 -0.80 3.60
CA LEU A 63 13.39 -0.93 4.98
C LEU A 63 12.70 -2.10 5.71
N ALA A 64 11.40 -2.32 5.49
CA ALA A 64 10.69 -3.45 6.05
C ALA A 64 11.29 -4.80 5.59
N ASP A 65 11.69 -4.89 4.32
CA ASP A 65 12.39 -6.06 3.78
C ASP A 65 13.79 -6.26 4.38
N GLU A 66 14.57 -5.18 4.50
CA GLU A 66 15.93 -5.20 5.04
C GLU A 66 15.97 -5.54 6.54
N VAL A 67 15.01 -5.02 7.32
CA VAL A 67 14.90 -5.25 8.77
C VAL A 67 14.38 -6.66 9.07
N GLY A 68 13.73 -7.32 8.11
CA GLY A 68 13.33 -8.73 8.21
C GLY A 68 11.89 -8.95 8.64
N PHE A 69 10.96 -8.06 8.25
CA PHE A 69 9.53 -8.37 8.33
C PHE A 69 9.20 -9.65 7.52
N ASP A 70 8.14 -10.36 7.91
CA ASP A 70 7.70 -11.56 7.19
C ASP A 70 6.95 -11.20 5.91
N GLY A 71 6.30 -10.04 5.90
CA GLY A 71 5.66 -9.52 4.72
C GLY A 71 5.29 -8.05 4.77
N ILE A 72 4.76 -7.59 3.65
CA ILE A 72 4.16 -6.27 3.48
C ILE A 72 2.72 -6.48 3.04
N MET A 73 1.80 -5.84 3.74
CA MET A 73 0.40 -5.77 3.36
C MET A 73 0.14 -4.51 2.56
N SER A 74 -0.57 -4.64 1.45
CA SER A 74 -1.08 -3.49 0.69
C SER A 74 -2.58 -3.59 0.50
N ASN A 75 -3.24 -2.46 0.38
CA ASN A 75 -4.69 -2.32 0.27
C ASN A 75 -5.07 -1.35 -0.85
N GLU A 76 -6.37 -1.26 -1.12
CA GLU A 76 -6.95 -0.42 -2.15
C GLU A 76 -8.02 0.50 -1.57
N HIS A 77 -8.03 1.77 -1.99
CA HIS A 77 -9.11 2.70 -1.65
C HIS A 77 -9.35 3.71 -2.78
N HIS A 78 -10.61 4.10 -2.94
CA HIS A 78 -11.05 5.09 -3.93
C HIS A 78 -11.65 6.30 -3.23
N ALA A 79 -11.46 7.50 -3.80
CA ALA A 79 -11.99 8.76 -3.28
C ALA A 79 -11.72 8.95 -1.75
N SER A 80 -10.48 8.69 -1.35
CA SER A 80 -10.04 8.62 0.05
C SER A 80 -8.67 9.30 0.19
N TYR A 81 -8.58 10.45 0.84
CA TYR A 81 -7.28 11.15 0.98
C TYR A 81 -6.28 10.41 1.87
N TRP A 82 -6.77 9.54 2.76
CA TRP A 82 -5.93 8.72 3.65
C TRP A 82 -5.31 7.51 2.96
N CYS A 83 -5.63 7.23 1.70
CA CYS A 83 -5.01 6.13 0.96
C CYS A 83 -4.79 6.50 -0.51
N MET A 84 -3.53 6.62 -0.91
CA MET A 84 -3.13 6.98 -2.27
C MET A 84 -2.99 5.78 -3.21
N LYS A 85 -3.54 4.61 -2.86
CA LYS A 85 -3.46 3.38 -3.64
C LYS A 85 -4.84 3.02 -4.22
N PRO A 86 -5.18 3.51 -5.42
CA PRO A 86 -6.44 3.16 -6.08
C PRO A 86 -6.40 1.79 -6.77
N ALA A 87 -5.21 1.16 -6.88
CA ALA A 87 -5.03 -0.15 -7.47
C ALA A 87 -3.93 -0.92 -6.73
N VAL A 88 -4.34 -1.88 -5.90
CA VAL A 88 -3.41 -2.62 -5.03
C VAL A 88 -2.40 -3.47 -5.81
N ASN A 89 -2.78 -3.98 -6.99
CA ASN A 89 -1.87 -4.77 -7.84
C ASN A 89 -0.67 -3.94 -8.34
N LEU A 90 -0.86 -2.65 -8.63
CA LEU A 90 0.24 -1.78 -9.05
C LEU A 90 1.22 -1.52 -7.91
N ASP A 91 0.72 -1.31 -6.69
CA ASP A 91 1.57 -1.16 -5.51
C ASP A 91 2.31 -2.48 -5.21
N ALA A 92 1.63 -3.63 -5.32
CA ALA A 92 2.25 -4.95 -5.20
C ALA A 92 3.37 -5.18 -6.24
N ALA A 93 3.19 -4.73 -7.48
CA ALA A 93 4.23 -4.78 -8.51
C ALA A 93 5.45 -3.92 -8.13
N VAL A 94 5.25 -2.74 -7.55
CA VAL A 94 6.32 -1.89 -7.03
C VAL A 94 7.04 -2.57 -5.86
N ILE A 95 6.31 -3.09 -4.88
CA ILE A 95 6.88 -3.84 -3.75
C ILE A 95 7.74 -5.01 -4.27
N SER A 96 7.21 -5.80 -5.22
CA SER A 96 7.92 -6.93 -5.84
C SER A 96 9.25 -6.52 -6.49
N LYS A 97 9.31 -5.31 -7.04
CA LYS A 97 10.53 -4.78 -7.65
C LYS A 97 11.56 -4.39 -6.58
N LEU A 98 11.10 -3.70 -5.54
CA LEU A 98 11.92 -3.08 -4.51
C LEU A 98 12.47 -4.09 -3.49
N THR A 99 11.72 -5.14 -3.17
CA THR A 99 12.06 -6.08 -2.09
C THR A 99 12.57 -7.43 -2.63
N LYS A 100 13.12 -8.27 -1.74
CA LYS A 100 13.69 -9.57 -2.08
C LYS A 100 13.22 -10.72 -1.18
N ASN A 101 12.82 -10.45 0.06
CA ASN A 101 12.58 -11.49 1.07
C ASN A 101 11.14 -11.51 1.62
N VAL A 102 10.48 -10.35 1.73
CA VAL A 102 9.11 -10.23 2.26
C VAL A 102 8.08 -10.91 1.36
N LYS A 103 7.05 -11.48 1.99
CA LYS A 103 5.81 -11.87 1.31
C LYS A 103 4.97 -10.62 1.01
N ILE A 104 4.19 -10.66 -0.06
CA ILE A 104 3.25 -9.59 -0.40
C ILE A 104 1.84 -10.10 -0.14
N ALA A 105 1.12 -9.42 0.74
CA ALA A 105 -0.26 -9.72 1.08
C ALA A 105 -1.18 -8.61 0.55
N ILE A 106 -2.08 -8.97 -0.36
CA ILE A 106 -3.09 -8.06 -0.89
C ILE A 106 -4.33 -8.12 0.02
N LEU A 107 -4.61 -7.03 0.73
CA LEU A 107 -5.79 -6.83 1.56
C LEU A 107 -6.99 -6.37 0.72
N GLY A 108 -7.28 -7.18 -0.30
CA GLY A 108 -8.47 -7.09 -1.14
C GLY A 108 -8.31 -6.28 -2.41
N ASN A 109 -8.40 -6.94 -3.55
CA ASN A 109 -8.86 -6.32 -4.79
C ASN A 109 -10.37 -6.12 -4.71
N VAL A 110 -10.88 -5.01 -5.24
CA VAL A 110 -12.33 -4.81 -5.39
C VAL A 110 -12.81 -5.58 -6.62
N ILE A 111 -12.90 -6.92 -6.51
CA ILE A 111 -13.15 -7.85 -7.62
C ILE A 111 -14.44 -7.57 -8.40
N SER A 112 -15.42 -6.91 -7.78
CA SER A 112 -16.70 -6.57 -8.42
C SER A 112 -16.63 -5.34 -9.33
N VAL A 113 -15.55 -4.56 -9.27
CA VAL A 113 -15.38 -3.29 -10.00
C VAL A 113 -14.51 -3.45 -11.26
N GLY A 114 -13.69 -4.51 -11.33
CA GLY A 114 -12.75 -4.75 -12.43
C GLY A 114 -13.21 -5.79 -13.45
N ASP A 115 -12.54 -5.82 -14.60
CA ASP A 115 -12.62 -6.93 -15.54
C ASP A 115 -11.93 -8.17 -14.93
N PRO A 116 -12.62 -9.32 -14.80
CA PRO A 116 -12.07 -10.50 -14.14
C PRO A 116 -10.90 -11.13 -14.91
N ILE A 117 -10.82 -10.97 -16.23
CA ILE A 117 -9.69 -11.44 -17.04
C ILE A 117 -8.47 -10.58 -16.73
N ARG A 118 -8.63 -9.26 -16.76
CA ARG A 118 -7.54 -8.34 -16.40
C ARG A 118 -7.05 -8.58 -14.97
N MET A 119 -7.96 -8.83 -14.02
CA MET A 119 -7.59 -9.17 -12.64
C MET A 119 -6.73 -10.43 -12.57
N ALA A 120 -7.07 -11.46 -13.35
CA ALA A 120 -6.27 -12.69 -13.43
C ALA A 120 -4.91 -12.48 -14.12
N GLU A 121 -4.78 -11.49 -15.00
CA GLU A 121 -3.49 -11.12 -15.64
C GLU A 121 -2.58 -10.30 -14.73
N GLU A 122 -3.14 -9.51 -13.80
CA GLU A 122 -2.39 -8.62 -12.91
C GLU A 122 -1.84 -9.31 -11.64
N ILE A 123 -2.39 -10.47 -11.24
CA ILE A 123 -1.98 -11.26 -10.06
C ILE A 123 -0.94 -12.31 -10.44
#